data_AF-A0A5N6PTI1-F1
#
_entry.id   AF-A0A5N6PTI1-F1
#
_cell.length_a   1.000
_cell.length_b   1.000
_cell.length_c   1.000
_cell.angle_alpha   90.00
_cell.angle_beta   90.00
_cell.angle_gamma   90.00
#
_symmetry.space_group_name_H-M   'P 1'
#
loop_
_entity.id
_entity.type
_entity.pdbx_description
1 polymer ?
#
loop_
_entity_poly.entity_id
_entity_poly.type
_entity_poly.pdbx_seq_one_letter_code
_entity_poly.pdbx_strand_id
1 'polypeptide(L)'
;MKQQRSRRFRNVKDRQTLEDEEGRLRKPCEIEGKNVLPRLESNVEDSNIITPGTKFMYELSKHLQNSIRFRITATLVILSDASSPGEGEHKIISSIRLQRTCKGYDPNTSHVLYGLVNETK
;
A
#
# COMPACT_ATOMS: atom_id res chain seq x y z
N MET A 1 -3.25 7.30 -12.60
CA MET A 1 -2.73 6.01 -13.14
C MET A 1 -1.33 6.07 -13.78
N LYS A 2 -0.92 7.09 -14.56
CA LYS A 2 0.44 7.13 -15.15
C LYS A 2 1.57 7.11 -14.11
N GLN A 3 1.39 7.84 -13.00
CA GLN A 3 2.37 7.92 -11.92
C GLN A 3 2.60 6.57 -11.23
N GLN A 4 1.52 5.83 -10.92
CA GLN A 4 1.60 4.49 -10.31
C GLN A 4 2.32 3.51 -11.24
N ARG A 5 2.04 3.55 -12.55
CA ARG A 5 2.76 2.76 -13.55
C ARG A 5 4.26 3.07 -13.50
N SER A 6 4.67 4.33 -13.65
CA SER A 6 6.08 4.71 -13.65
C SER A 6 6.82 4.30 -12.37
N ARG A 7 6.18 4.44 -11.20
CA ARG A 7 6.73 3.98 -9.91
C ARG A 7 6.97 2.47 -9.90
N ARG A 8 6.00 1.66 -10.33
CA ARG A 8 6.12 0.20 -10.36
C ARG A 8 7.21 -0.29 -11.30
N PHE A 9 7.28 0.27 -12.51
CA PHE A 9 8.33 -0.06 -13.47
C PHE A 9 9.72 0.30 -12.92
N ARG A 10 9.85 1.44 -12.26
CA ARG A 10 11.10 1.84 -11.61
C ARG A 10 11.48 0.87 -10.50
N ASN A 11 10.56 0.54 -9.59
CA ASN A 11 10.84 -0.40 -8.48
C ASN A 11 11.31 -1.77 -8.96
N VAL A 12 10.68 -2.32 -10.02
CA VAL A 12 11.10 -3.60 -10.61
C VAL A 12 12.50 -3.49 -11.21
N LYS A 13 12.78 -2.41 -11.94
CA LYS A 13 14.10 -2.17 -12.54
C LYS A 13 15.19 -1.97 -11.48
N ASP A 14 14.90 -1.18 -10.45
CA ASP A 14 15.83 -0.89 -9.36
C ASP A 14 16.17 -2.18 -8.60
N ARG A 15 15.16 -3.03 -8.33
CA ARG A 15 15.38 -4.36 -7.73
C ARG A 15 16.29 -5.23 -8.60
N GLN A 16 16.03 -5.31 -9.89
CA GLN A 16 16.87 -6.09 -10.80
C GLN A 16 18.31 -5.55 -10.86
N THR A 17 18.46 -4.24 -10.90
CA THR A 17 19.78 -3.59 -10.90
C THR A 17 20.55 -3.89 -9.61
N LEU A 18 19.87 -3.87 -8.45
CA LEU A 18 20.48 -4.23 -7.17
C LEU A 18 20.91 -5.71 -7.13
N GLU A 19 20.08 -6.62 -7.67
CA GLU A 19 20.40 -8.04 -7.75
C GLU A 19 21.60 -8.33 -8.66
N ASP A 20 21.70 -7.62 -9.79
CA ASP A 20 22.82 -7.74 -10.74
C ASP A 20 24.12 -7.19 -10.14
N GLU A 21 24.06 -6.04 -9.48
CA GLU A 21 25.22 -5.44 -8.79
C GLU A 21 25.71 -6.30 -7.63
N GLU A 22 24.80 -6.88 -6.83
CA GLU A 22 25.16 -7.84 -5.79
C GLU A 22 25.89 -9.05 -6.39
N GLY A 23 25.37 -9.60 -7.50
CA GLY A 23 26.00 -10.73 -8.19
C GLY A 23 27.39 -10.37 -8.74
N ARG A 24 27.55 -9.16 -9.28
CA ARG A 24 28.85 -8.67 -9.78
C ARG A 24 29.89 -8.52 -8.68
N LEU A 25 29.49 -8.06 -7.49
CA LEU A 25 30.39 -7.88 -6.35
C LEU A 25 30.74 -9.20 -5.64
N ARG A 26 29.84 -10.19 -5.66
CA ARG A 26 30.06 -11.50 -5.04
C ARG A 26 31.04 -12.38 -5.82
N LYS A 27 30.94 -12.42 -7.16
CA LYS A 27 31.78 -13.31 -8.01
C LYS A 27 33.29 -13.20 -7.74
N PRO A 28 33.91 -12.00 -7.67
CA PRO A 28 35.34 -11.88 -7.38
C PRO A 28 35.69 -12.33 -5.95
N CYS A 29 34.85 -12.02 -4.97
CA CYS A 29 35.06 -12.41 -3.57
C CYS A 29 35.03 -13.93 -3.39
N GLU A 30 34.15 -14.62 -4.11
CA GLU A 30 34.09 -16.09 -4.12
C GLU A 30 35.34 -16.70 -4.79
N ILE A 31 35.81 -16.13 -5.90
CA ILE A 31 37.05 -16.57 -6.58
C ILE A 31 38.28 -16.34 -5.68
N GLU A 32 38.32 -15.24 -4.94
CA GLU A 32 39.38 -14.92 -3.97
C GLU A 32 39.29 -15.72 -2.66
N GLY A 33 38.30 -16.61 -2.51
CA GLY A 33 38.13 -17.45 -1.32
C GLY A 33 37.73 -16.68 -0.05
N LYS A 34 37.20 -15.45 -0.20
CA LYS A 34 36.70 -14.66 0.93
C LYS A 34 35.34 -15.20 1.38
N ASN A 35 35.10 -15.25 2.68
CA ASN A 35 33.80 -15.65 3.23
C ASN A 35 32.73 -14.63 2.86
N VAL A 36 31.88 -14.96 1.88
CA VAL A 36 30.71 -14.18 1.49
C VAL A 36 29.49 -14.71 2.25
N LEU A 37 28.71 -13.82 2.86
CA LEU A 37 27.47 -14.22 3.52
C LEU A 37 26.48 -14.80 2.49
N PRO A 38 25.67 -15.81 2.87
CA PRO A 38 24.61 -16.33 2.01
C PRO A 38 23.72 -15.21 1.47
N ARG A 39 23.16 -15.42 0.27
CA ARG A 39 22.19 -14.46 -0.27
C ARG A 39 21.00 -14.42 0.67
N LEU A 40 20.66 -13.24 1.16
CA LEU A 40 19.45 -13.09 1.95
C LEU A 40 18.29 -13.18 0.97
N GLU A 41 17.58 -14.31 0.94
CA GLU A 41 16.35 -14.40 0.18
C GLU A 41 15.36 -13.39 0.76
N SER A 42 15.01 -12.38 -0.05
CA SER A 42 13.99 -11.43 0.35
C SER A 42 12.64 -12.14 0.26
N ASN A 43 12.05 -12.50 1.40
CA ASN A 43 10.65 -12.92 1.50
C ASN A 43 9.65 -11.77 1.22
N VAL A 44 10.11 -10.67 0.59
CA VAL A 44 9.29 -9.51 0.27
C VAL A 44 8.41 -9.87 -0.91
N GLU A 45 7.15 -10.17 -0.62
CA GLU A 45 6.14 -10.40 -1.66
C GLU A 45 6.07 -9.22 -2.62
N ASP A 46 5.79 -9.50 -3.90
CA ASP A 46 5.71 -8.48 -4.93
C ASP A 46 4.64 -7.43 -4.57
N SER A 47 5.07 -6.23 -4.20
CA SER A 47 4.18 -5.10 -3.86
C SER A 47 3.14 -4.77 -4.95
N ASN A 48 3.34 -5.22 -6.19
CA ASN A 48 2.35 -5.10 -7.25
C ASN A 48 1.04 -5.86 -6.95
N ILE A 49 1.03 -6.83 -6.03
CA ILE A 49 -0.21 -7.47 -5.56
C ILE A 49 -1.15 -6.49 -4.86
N ILE A 50 -0.63 -5.37 -4.36
CA ILE A 50 -1.41 -4.30 -3.73
C ILE A 50 -2.02 -3.42 -4.83
N THR A 51 -2.94 -4.02 -5.58
CA THR A 51 -3.69 -3.39 -6.68
C THR A 51 -5.13 -3.88 -6.66
N PRO A 52 -6.12 -2.98 -6.87
CA PRO A 52 -7.48 -3.41 -7.15
C PRO A 52 -7.54 -4.49 -8.24
N GLY A 53 -8.41 -5.48 -8.06
CA GLY A 53 -8.60 -6.59 -8.99
C GLY A 53 -7.72 -7.82 -8.72
N THR A 54 -6.78 -7.76 -7.78
CA THR A 54 -5.99 -8.93 -7.38
C THR A 54 -6.74 -9.79 -6.34
N LYS A 55 -6.40 -11.09 -6.29
CA LYS A 55 -6.90 -12.00 -5.24
C LYS A 55 -6.53 -11.51 -3.85
N PHE A 56 -5.32 -10.96 -3.68
CA PHE A 56 -4.86 -10.39 -2.42
C PHE A 56 -5.81 -9.31 -1.90
N MET A 57 -6.18 -8.32 -2.72
CA MET A 57 -7.08 -7.24 -2.30
C MET A 57 -8.50 -7.74 -2.00
N TYR A 58 -8.96 -8.79 -2.68
CA TYR A 58 -10.24 -9.43 -2.38
C TYR A 58 -10.24 -10.12 -1.01
N GLU A 59 -9.22 -10.92 -0.72
CA GLU A 59 -9.08 -11.59 0.58
C GLU A 59 -8.85 -10.58 1.73
N LEU A 60 -8.11 -9.50 1.45
CA LEU A 60 -7.94 -8.40 2.40
C LEU A 60 -9.28 -7.74 2.74
N SER A 61 -10.14 -7.46 1.74
CA SER A 61 -11.47 -6.89 1.98
C SER A 61 -12.32 -7.79 2.89
N LYS A 62 -12.35 -9.11 2.63
CA LYS A 62 -13.06 -10.08 3.48
C LYS A 62 -12.54 -10.08 4.91
N HIS A 63 -11.21 -10.11 5.10
CA HIS A 63 -10.61 -10.10 6.43
C HIS A 63 -10.93 -8.82 7.19
N LEU A 64 -10.90 -7.65 6.53
CA LEU A 64 -11.28 -6.39 7.15
C LEU A 64 -12.75 -6.35 7.56
N GLN A 65 -13.66 -6.81 6.69
CA GLN A 65 -15.10 -6.90 7.02
C GLN A 65 -15.34 -7.78 8.25
N ASN A 66 -14.73 -8.95 8.30
CA ASN A 66 -14.82 -9.84 9.45
C ASN A 66 -14.22 -9.19 10.71
N SER A 67 -13.03 -8.59 10.60
CA SER A 67 -12.37 -7.91 11.71
C SER A 67 -13.25 -6.80 12.30
N ILE A 68 -13.85 -5.96 11.46
CA ILE A 68 -14.78 -4.90 11.89
C ILE A 68 -15.98 -5.53 12.62
N ARG A 69 -16.62 -6.53 12.02
CA ARG A 69 -17.79 -7.20 12.59
C ARG A 69 -17.54 -7.81 13.97
N PHE A 70 -16.36 -8.41 14.17
CA PHE A 70 -16.05 -9.12 15.40
C PHE A 70 -15.36 -8.26 16.47
N ARG A 71 -14.65 -7.19 16.08
CA ARG A 71 -13.83 -6.40 17.01
C ARG A 71 -14.43 -5.05 17.37
N ILE A 72 -15.31 -4.48 16.55
CA ILE A 72 -15.86 -3.14 16.75
C ILE A 72 -17.37 -3.21 16.90
N THR A 73 -17.89 -2.78 18.04
CA THR A 73 -19.32 -2.85 18.37
C THR A 73 -19.97 -1.50 18.69
N ALA A 74 -19.19 -0.50 19.11
CA ALA A 74 -19.71 0.75 19.66
C ALA A 74 -19.67 1.96 18.71
N THR A 75 -19.06 1.83 17.54
CA THR A 75 -18.79 2.96 16.64
C THR A 75 -19.26 2.66 15.22
N LEU A 76 -19.77 3.67 14.51
CA LEU A 76 -20.07 3.57 13.08
C LEU A 76 -18.78 3.42 12.28
N VAL A 77 -18.65 2.30 11.56
CA VAL A 77 -17.52 2.04 10.68
C VAL A 77 -18.01 1.96 9.24
N ILE A 78 -17.35 2.71 8.35
CA ILE A 78 -17.59 2.67 6.90
C ILE A 78 -16.34 2.09 6.25
N LEU A 79 -16.49 0.98 5.53
CA LEU A 79 -15.43 0.37 4.74
C LEU A 79 -15.65 0.66 3.26
N SER A 80 -14.72 1.38 2.62
CA SER A 80 -14.64 1.49 1.17
C SER A 80 -13.40 0.74 0.67
N ASP A 81 -13.61 -0.45 0.13
CA ASP A 81 -12.54 -1.32 -0.31
C ASP A 81 -12.02 -1.00 -1.72
N ALA A 82 -11.16 -1.88 -2.24
CA ALA A 82 -10.57 -1.75 -3.56
C ALA A 82 -11.55 -1.96 -4.73
N SER A 83 -12.76 -2.49 -4.48
CA SER A 83 -13.79 -2.63 -5.52
C SER A 83 -14.46 -1.30 -5.84
N SER A 84 -14.49 -0.38 -4.87
CA SER A 84 -14.98 0.98 -5.09
C SER A 84 -13.97 1.78 -5.91
N PRO A 85 -14.37 2.51 -6.97
CA PRO A 85 -13.45 3.29 -7.78
C PRO A 85 -12.93 4.52 -7.04
N GLY A 86 -11.71 4.97 -7.40
CA GLY A 86 -11.06 6.17 -6.85
C GLY A 86 -9.94 5.88 -5.86
N GLU A 87 -9.03 6.83 -5.71
CA GLU A 87 -7.93 6.76 -4.74
C GLU A 87 -8.46 6.97 -3.31
N GLY A 88 -7.87 6.27 -2.33
CA GLY A 88 -8.39 6.26 -0.96
C GLY A 88 -8.51 7.66 -0.35
N GLU A 89 -7.53 8.52 -0.58
CA GLU A 89 -7.51 9.90 -0.10
C GLU A 89 -8.65 10.72 -0.68
N HIS A 90 -8.88 10.61 -1.99
CA HIS A 90 -9.99 11.28 -2.66
C HIS A 90 -11.36 10.77 -2.21
N LYS A 91 -11.48 9.48 -1.89
CA LYS A 91 -12.73 8.92 -1.32
C LYS A 91 -13.02 9.49 0.06
N ILE A 92 -12.01 9.57 0.93
CA ILE A 92 -12.13 10.13 2.29
C ILE A 92 -12.53 11.61 2.20
N ILE A 93 -11.80 12.40 1.41
CA ILE A 93 -12.10 13.83 1.20
C ILE A 93 -13.50 14.02 0.64
N SER A 94 -13.93 13.21 -0.34
CA SER A 94 -15.28 13.27 -0.90
C SER A 94 -16.35 12.95 0.15
N SER A 95 -16.12 11.97 1.02
CA SER A 95 -17.04 11.62 2.11
C SER A 95 -17.20 12.78 3.09
N ILE A 96 -16.10 13.41 3.53
CA ILE A 96 -16.14 14.58 4.41
C ILE A 96 -16.91 15.74 3.75
N ARG A 97 -16.64 16.02 2.47
CA ARG A 97 -17.35 17.06 1.72
C ARG A 97 -18.85 16.80 1.66
N LEU A 98 -19.26 15.55 1.41
CA LEU A 98 -20.67 15.17 1.37
C LEU A 98 -21.33 15.31 2.75
N GLN A 99 -20.69 14.82 3.82
CA GLN A 99 -21.22 14.93 5.18
C GLN A 99 -21.47 16.39 5.58
N ARG A 100 -20.59 17.32 5.20
CA ARG A 100 -20.76 18.76 5.46
C ARG A 100 -21.99 19.38 4.80
N THR A 101 -22.53 18.74 3.75
CA THR A 101 -23.77 19.19 3.08
C THR A 101 -25.03 18.58 3.69
N CYS A 102 -24.89 17.56 4.54
CA CYS A 102 -26.02 16.89 5.16
C CYS A 102 -26.66 17.77 6.24
N LYS A 103 -28.00 17.76 6.30
CA LYS A 103 -28.75 18.42 7.38
C LYS A 103 -28.41 17.75 8.71
N GLY A 104 -28.08 18.55 9.73
CA GLY A 104 -27.68 18.05 11.05
C GLY A 104 -26.19 17.76 11.22
N TYR A 105 -25.35 18.12 10.24
CA TYR A 105 -23.90 18.07 10.40
C TYR A 105 -23.42 19.06 11.46
N ASP A 106 -22.60 18.60 12.41
CA ASP A 106 -21.95 19.45 13.41
C ASP A 106 -20.69 20.12 12.81
N PRO A 107 -20.66 21.46 12.66
CA PRO A 107 -19.50 22.19 12.15
C PRO A 107 -18.23 22.02 12.99
N ASN A 108 -18.35 21.61 14.27
CA ASN A 108 -17.23 21.42 15.18
C ASN A 108 -16.65 19.99 15.14
N THR A 109 -17.15 19.14 14.24
CA THR A 109 -16.62 17.78 14.05
C THR A 109 -15.12 17.83 13.72
N SER A 110 -14.30 17.26 14.60
CA SER A 110 -12.85 17.18 14.42
C SER A 110 -12.47 15.93 13.61
N HIS A 111 -11.66 16.11 12.58
CA HIS A 111 -11.23 15.03 11.67
C HIS A 111 -9.76 14.72 11.87
N VAL A 112 -9.43 13.43 12.04
CA VAL A 112 -8.05 12.92 12.07
C VAL A 112 -7.85 12.04 10.84
N LEU A 113 -6.86 12.37 10.01
CA LEU A 113 -6.50 11.62 8.81
C LEU A 113 -5.15 10.93 9.02
N TYR A 114 -5.10 9.63 8.76
CA TYR A 114 -3.87 8.86 8.71
C TYR A 114 -3.53 8.52 7.26
N GLY A 115 -2.31 8.84 6.84
CA GLY A 115 -1.79 8.57 5.50
C GLY A 115 -0.27 8.68 5.45
N LEU A 116 0.36 7.98 4.51
CA LEU A 116 1.81 7.97 4.30
C LEU A 116 2.24 8.76 3.05
N VAL A 117 1.28 9.33 2.31
CA VAL A 117 1.56 10.12 1.11
C VAL A 117 1.89 11.54 1.56
N ASN A 118 3.16 11.92 1.42
CA ASN A 118 3.55 13.32 1.43
C ASN A 118 3.32 13.88 0.02
N GLU A 119 2.21 14.56 -0.19
CA GLU A 119 2.07 15.49 -1.32
C GLU A 119 2.87 16.77 -1.04
N THR A 120 4.21 16.67 -0.95
CA THR A 120 5.06 17.84 -1.10
C THR A 120 5.01 18.26 -2.56
N LYS A 121 4.31 19.37 -2.82
CA LYS A 121 4.37 20.14 -4.06
C LYS A 121 5.79 20.53 -4.42
#